data_AF-A0A3D0P866-F1
#
_entry.id   AF-A0A3D0P866-F1
#
_cell.length_a   1.000
_cell.length_b   1.000
_cell.length_c   1.000
_cell.angle_alpha   90.00
_cell.angle_beta   90.00
_cell.angle_gamma   90.00
#
_symmetry.space_group_name_H-M   'P 1'
#
loop_
_entity.id
_entity.type
_entity.pdbx_description
1 polymer ?
#
loop_
_entity_poly.entity_id
_entity_poly.type
_entity_poly.pdbx_seq_one_letter_code
_entity_poly.pdbx_strand_id
1 'polypeptide(L)'
;TVEFGLVEHEGDIKAYGAGLLSSYGELEHAFSDKVERRPFVLEEVINHEYTYSDMQPVLYVIPSYAELKEVTRQYIAKLGS
;
A
#
# COMPACT_ATOMS: atom_id res chain seq x y z
N THR A 1 -0.31 -3.94 -0.64
CA THR A 1 -1.65 -3.52 -1.14
C THR A 1 -2.65 -4.67 -0.99
N VAL A 2 -3.94 -4.39 -1.15
CA VAL A 2 -5.14 -5.14 -0.67
C VAL A 2 -5.14 -5.43 0.83
N GLU A 3 -4.06 -5.95 1.41
CA GLU A 3 -3.97 -6.22 2.85
C GLU A 3 -3.54 -4.97 3.66
N PHE A 4 -2.48 -4.26 3.24
CA PHE A 4 -1.91 -3.12 3.97
C PHE A 4 -1.75 -1.86 3.10
N GLY A 5 -2.80 -1.49 2.35
CA GLY A 5 -2.75 -0.35 1.44
C GLY A 5 -3.31 0.95 2.01
N LEU A 6 -2.69 2.07 1.63
CA LEU A 6 -3.18 3.43 1.86
C LEU A 6 -3.55 4.09 0.53
N VAL A 7 -4.51 5.02 0.53
CA VAL A 7 -5.00 5.72 -0.67
C VAL A 7 -5.11 7.22 -0.42
N GLU A 8 -4.75 8.02 -1.42
CA GLU A 8 -5.05 9.46 -1.41
C GLU A 8 -6.53 9.69 -1.73
N HIS A 9 -7.16 10.55 -0.93
CA HIS A 9 -8.57 10.89 -1.10
C HIS A 9 -8.84 12.30 -0.57
N GLU A 10 -9.24 13.20 -1.47
CA GLU A 10 -9.60 14.59 -1.12
C GLU A 10 -8.50 15.38 -0.38
N GLY A 11 -7.23 15.06 -0.66
CA GLY A 11 -6.07 15.69 -0.01
C GLY A 11 -5.61 14.99 1.27
N ASP A 12 -6.33 13.98 1.74
CA ASP A 12 -5.96 13.15 2.88
C ASP A 12 -5.46 11.76 2.47
N ILE A 13 -4.72 11.11 3.36
CA ILE A 13 -4.35 9.70 3.24
C ILE A 13 -5.33 8.87 4.07
N LYS A 14 -5.94 7.85 3.45
CA LYS A 14 -6.89 6.93 4.10
C LYS A 14 -6.42 5.48 3.98
N ALA A 15 -6.78 4.65 4.97
CA ALA A 15 -6.54 3.22 4.89
C ALA A 15 -7.62 2.54 4.05
N TYR A 16 -7.22 1.59 3.22
CA TYR A 16 -8.15 0.71 2.49
C TYR A 16 -7.80 -0.78 2.60
N GLY A 17 -6.61 -1.10 3.11
CA GLY A 17 -6.16 -2.47 3.27
C GLY A 17 -7.00 -3.26 4.28
N ALA A 18 -7.40 -4.49 3.94
CA ALA A 18 -8.21 -5.33 4.80
C ALA A 18 -7.53 -5.64 6.16
N GLY A 19 -6.22 -5.86 6.17
CA GLY A 19 -5.42 -6.05 7.39
C GLY A 19 -5.42 -4.80 8.30
N LEU A 20 -5.29 -3.60 7.71
CA LEU A 20 -5.40 -2.35 8.46
C LEU A 20 -6.81 -2.14 9.02
N LEU A 21 -7.84 -2.40 8.21
CA LEU A 21 -9.23 -2.16 8.61
C LEU A 21 -9.75 -3.18 9.63
N SER A 22 -9.14 -4.36 9.72
CA SER A 22 -9.51 -5.42 10.66
C SER A 22 -8.73 -5.39 11.98
N SER A 23 -7.65 -4.62 12.07
CA SER A 23 -6.80 -4.50 13.25
C SER A 23 -6.65 -3.04 13.68
N TYR A 24 -7.25 -2.71 14.83
CA TYR A 24 -7.15 -1.36 15.41
C TYR A 24 -5.69 -0.93 15.65
N GLY A 25 -4.86 -1.85 16.17
CA GLY A 25 -3.45 -1.55 16.44
C GLY A 25 -2.63 -1.29 15.18
N GLU A 26 -2.88 -2.06 14.10
CA GLU A 26 -2.24 -1.82 12.80
C GLU A 26 -2.68 -0.50 12.18
N LEU A 27 -3.97 -0.15 12.34
CA LEU A 27 -4.49 1.13 11.87
C LEU A 27 -3.86 2.32 12.59
N GLU A 28 -3.79 2.29 13.93
CA GLU A 28 -3.10 3.34 14.69
C GLU A 28 -1.62 3.45 14.31
N HIS A 29 -0.95 2.31 14.15
CA HIS A 29 0.44 2.29 13.71
C HIS A 29 0.62 2.91 12.32
N ALA A 30 -0.22 2.54 11.36
CA ALA A 30 -0.22 3.06 10.00
C ALA A 30 -0.38 4.58 9.92
N PHE A 31 -0.93 5.24 10.95
CA PHE A 31 -1.08 6.69 11.06
C PHE A 31 -0.14 7.35 12.09
N SER A 32 0.78 6.59 12.70
CA SER A 32 1.80 7.09 13.62
C SER A 32 3.02 7.70 12.90
N ASP A 33 3.91 8.32 13.67
CA ASP A 33 5.22 8.83 13.24
C ASP A 33 6.26 7.73 12.98
N LYS A 34 5.94 6.47 13.33
CA LYS A 34 6.83 5.31 13.17
C LYS A 34 6.77 4.69 11.78
N VAL A 35 5.80 5.08 10.96
CA VAL A 35 5.56 4.51 9.63
C VAL A 35 5.92 5.52 8.56
N GLU A 36 6.84 5.12 7.69
CA GLU A 36 7.16 5.85 6.48
C GLU A 36 6.08 5.59 5.42
N ARG A 37 5.47 6.66 4.91
CA ARG A 37 4.45 6.56 3.85
C ARG A 37 5.07 7.00 2.54
N ARG A 38 5.19 6.06 1.59
CA ARG A 38 5.81 6.30 0.29
C ARG A 38 4.75 6.33 -0.81
N PRO A 39 4.93 7.14 -1.88
CA PRO A 39 4.12 7.02 -3.08
C PRO A 39 4.21 5.60 -3.64
N PHE A 40 3.11 5.09 -4.19
CA PHE A 40 3.08 3.77 -4.81
C PHE A 40 3.96 3.75 -6.07
N VAL A 41 5.04 2.96 -6.01
CA VAL A 41 5.87 2.61 -7.17
C VAL A 41 5.90 1.10 -7.28
N LEU A 42 5.33 0.55 -8.35
CA LEU A 42 5.12 -0.89 -8.47
C LEU A 42 6.42 -1.70 -8.33
N GLU A 43 7.50 -1.26 -8.97
CA GLU A 43 8.80 -1.93 -8.91
C GLU A 43 9.36 -1.96 -7.49
N GLU A 44 9.19 -0.88 -6.71
CA GLU A 44 9.62 -0.85 -5.32
C GLU A 44 8.77 -1.78 -4.45
N VAL A 45 7.46 -1.76 -4.66
CA VAL A 45 6.51 -2.58 -3.91
C VAL A 45 6.75 -4.07 -4.12
N ILE A 46 7.00 -4.50 -5.36
CA ILE A 46 7.25 -5.92 -5.69
C ILE A 46 8.56 -6.41 -5.06
N ASN A 47 9.56 -5.54 -4.95
CA ASN A 47 10.86 -5.86 -4.38
C ASN A 47 10.96 -5.54 -2.88
N HIS A 48 9.89 -5.06 -2.25
CA HIS A 48 9.89 -4.73 -0.82
C HIS A 48 9.73 -6.00 0.02
N GLU A 49 10.66 -6.24 0.93
CA GLU A 49 10.52 -7.34 1.89
C GLU A 49 9.31 -7.12 2.81
N TYR A 50 8.59 -8.20 3.07
CA TYR A 50 7.38 -8.17 3.87
C TYR A 50 7.41 -9.30 4.93
N THR A 51 7.18 -8.95 6.19
CA THR A 51 7.07 -9.90 7.30
C THR A 51 5.68 -9.86 7.91
N TYR A 52 5.14 -11.04 8.26
CA TYR A 52 3.81 -11.18 8.90
C TYR A 52 3.86 -11.02 10.42
N SER A 53 5.06 -11.05 11.01
CA SER A 53 5.29 -11.07 12.45
C SER A 53 5.35 -9.67 13.08
N ASP A 54 5.63 -8.65 12.27
CA ASP A 54 5.99 -7.32 12.75
C ASP A 54 5.09 -6.25 12.14
N MET A 55 4.97 -5.13 12.85
CA MET A 55 4.25 -3.96 12.34
C MET A 55 5.04 -3.34 11.19
N GLN A 56 4.33 -2.93 10.15
CA GLN A 56 4.95 -2.52 8.89
C GLN A 56 5.62 -1.13 9.03
N PRO A 57 6.96 -1.02 8.86
CA PRO A 57 7.65 0.26 8.99
C PRO A 57 7.46 1.17 7.75
N VAL A 58 7.05 0.59 6.62
CA VAL A 58 6.82 1.29 5.37
C VAL A 58 5.46 0.90 4.81
N LEU A 59 4.65 1.88 4.45
CA LEU A 59 3.38 1.68 3.74
C LEU A 59 3.35 2.49 2.45
N TYR A 60 2.76 1.92 1.40
CA TYR A 60 2.65 2.58 0.11
C TYR A 60 1.25 3.18 -0.10
N VAL A 61 1.24 4.42 -0.56
CA VAL A 61 0.03 5.22 -0.82
C VAL A 61 -0.28 5.18 -2.31
N ILE A 62 -1.41 4.57 -2.67
CA ILE A 62 -1.90 4.63 -4.05
C ILE A 62 -2.60 5.97 -4.29
N PRO A 63 -2.42 6.60 -5.45
CA PRO A 63 -3.13 7.83 -5.80
C PRO A 63 -4.61 7.57 -6.12
N SER A 64 -4.93 6.41 -6.70
CA SER A 64 -6.30 5.94 -6.89
C SER A 64 -6.36 4.45 -7.20
N TYR A 65 -7.55 3.84 -7.03
CA TYR A 65 -7.79 2.46 -7.47
C TYR A 65 -7.65 2.28 -8.98
N ALA A 66 -8.01 3.32 -9.75
CA ALA A 66 -7.91 3.30 -11.20
C ALA A 66 -6.44 3.20 -11.65
N GLU A 67 -5.57 3.98 -11.00
CA GLU A 67 -4.12 3.96 -11.29
C GLU A 67 -3.47 2.65 -10.86
N LEU A 68 -3.80 2.15 -9.65
CA LEU A 68 -3.34 0.83 -9.21
C LEU A 68 -3.69 -0.26 -10.24
N LYS A 69 -4.95 -0.29 -10.71
CA LYS A 69 -5.42 -1.24 -11.71
C LYS A 69 -4.65 -1.11 -13.03
N GLU A 70 -4.44 0.11 -13.50
CA GLU A 70 -3.77 0.37 -14.77
C GLU A 70 -2.29 -0.04 -14.72
N VAL A 71 -1.58 0.33 -13.66
CA VAL A 71 -0.17 -0.02 -13.46
C VAL A 71 0.00 -1.54 -13.35
N THR A 72 -0.87 -2.23 -12.61
CA THR A 72 -0.89 -3.70 -12.55
C THR A 72 -1.15 -4.33 -13.92
N ARG A 73 -2.09 -3.79 -14.71
CA ARG A 73 -2.38 -4.28 -16.07
C ARG A 73 -1.18 -4.16 -16.99
N GLN A 74 -0.49 -3.03 -16.96
CA GLN A 74 0.71 -2.79 -17.77
C GLN A 74 1.85 -3.74 -17.40
N TYR A 75 2.04 -3.99 -16.10
CA TYR A 75 3.06 -4.92 -15.62
C TYR A 75 2.80 -6.36 -16.07
N ILE A 76 1.56 -6.85 -15.94
CA ILE A 76 1.17 -8.19 -16.41
C ILE A 76 1.40 -8.32 -17.92
N ALA A 77 1.07 -7.28 -18.70
CA ALA A 77 1.29 -7.28 -20.15
C ALA A 77 2.77 -7.42 -20.52
N LYS A 78 3.69 -6.83 -19.74
CA LYS A 78 5.15 -6.95 -19.95
C LYS A 78 5.71 -8.32 -19.57
N LEU A 79 5.10 -9.03 -18.61
CA LEU A 79 5.54 -10.37 -18.21
C LEU A 79 5.14 -11.47 -19.22
N GLY A 80 4.09 -11.23 -20.02
CA GLY A 80 3.58 -12.17 -21.01
C GLY A 80 4.13 -11.98 -22.43
N SER A 81 4.99 -10.98 -22.64
CA SER A 81 5.68 -10.67 -23.92
C SER A 81 7.13 -11.14 -23.89
#